data_AF-A0A6G1I615-F1
#
_entry.id   AF-A0A6G1I615-F1
#
_cell.length_a   1.000
_cell.length_b   1.000
_cell.length_c   1.000
_cell.angle_alpha   90.00
_cell.angle_beta   90.00
_cell.angle_gamma   90.00
#
_symmetry.space_group_name_H-M   'P 1'
#
loop_
_entity.id
_entity.type
_entity.pdbx_description
1 polymer ?
#
loop_
_entity_poly.entity_id
_entity_poly.type
_entity_poly.pdbx_seq_one_letter_code
_entity_poly.pdbx_strand_id
1 'polypeptide(L)'
;MSAPNPPPLFSSAAGFPEAPRPLPSQGLFRLLQSSPLDRLPGHHHTTHFADLTDPPDLYASIAAAASDPPESDMHPSDADLTPHEQDLRFTGDLYTPKWVRGHGNKREGWCGLCKPGRWLVLKNSAFWYDKSFTHGVSAATGAAFAGPRETRRTEGNLDVWEGLCGGCGDWVPLVSSKKKGTTWFRHAYKCHTHPKVKDTPKRRREAS
;
A
#
# COMPACT_ATOMS: atom_id res chain seq x y z
N MET A 1 62.10 -11.06 -42.20
CA MET A 1 60.77 -11.29 -42.80
C MET A 1 60.04 -9.96 -42.76
N SER A 2 59.84 -9.39 -43.95
CA SER A 2 59.52 -7.98 -44.17
C SER A 2 58.07 -7.63 -43.81
N ALA A 3 57.88 -6.44 -43.25
CA ALA A 3 56.58 -5.82 -43.08
C ALA A 3 55.94 -5.43 -44.43
N PRO A 4 54.61 -5.46 -44.56
CA PRO A 4 53.91 -4.72 -45.61
C PRO A 4 53.12 -3.50 -45.07
N ASN A 5 53.18 -2.45 -45.89
CA ASN A 5 52.62 -1.10 -45.75
C ASN A 5 51.08 -1.01 -45.62
N PRO A 6 50.54 0.12 -45.11
CA PRO A 6 49.11 0.45 -45.18
C PRO A 6 48.75 1.23 -46.45
N PRO A 7 47.50 1.13 -46.94
CA PRO A 7 46.81 2.32 -47.48
C PRO A 7 45.27 2.27 -47.24
N PRO A 8 44.47 3.27 -47.69
CA PRO A 8 44.55 4.70 -47.39
C PRO A 8 43.23 5.23 -46.78
N LEU A 9 43.28 6.48 -46.29
CA LEU A 9 42.12 7.28 -45.90
C LEU A 9 41.28 7.69 -47.12
N PHE A 10 39.95 7.62 -46.99
CA PHE A 10 39.01 8.36 -47.83
C PHE A 10 37.90 8.96 -46.96
N SER A 11 37.83 10.30 -46.96
CA SER A 11 36.71 11.10 -46.46
C SER A 11 35.52 11.01 -47.40
N SER A 12 34.29 10.95 -46.86
CA SER A 12 33.22 11.88 -47.25
C SER A 12 31.95 11.73 -46.41
N ALA A 13 31.52 12.91 -45.93
CA ALA A 13 30.17 13.45 -45.95
C ALA A 13 29.05 12.78 -45.11
N ALA A 14 28.62 13.57 -44.13
CA ALA A 14 27.23 14.00 -43.90
C ALA A 14 26.17 12.95 -43.53
N GLY A 15 25.65 13.10 -42.30
CA GLY A 15 24.37 12.54 -41.90
C GLY A 15 24.23 12.41 -40.38
N PHE A 16 23.93 13.51 -39.69
CA PHE A 16 23.43 13.44 -38.32
C PHE A 16 22.06 12.72 -38.34
N PRO A 17 21.83 11.66 -37.54
CA PRO A 17 20.48 11.20 -37.30
C PRO A 17 19.80 12.16 -36.32
N GLU A 18 18.84 12.90 -36.86
CA GLU A 18 17.94 13.84 -36.18
C GLU A 18 17.17 13.15 -35.04
N ALA A 19 17.18 13.78 -33.85
CA ALA A 19 16.41 13.32 -32.70
C ALA A 19 14.90 13.47 -32.95
N PRO A 20 14.03 12.53 -32.54
CA PRO A 20 12.60 12.62 -32.80
C PRO A 20 11.99 13.77 -31.99
N ARG A 21 11.29 14.68 -32.68
CA ARG A 21 10.47 15.73 -32.07
C ARG A 21 9.29 15.10 -31.30
N PRO A 22 8.95 15.59 -30.11
CA PRO A 22 7.77 15.10 -29.39
C PRO A 22 6.49 15.66 -30.03
N LEU A 23 5.60 14.77 -30.46
CA LEU A 23 4.25 15.10 -30.92
C LEU A 23 3.36 15.49 -29.71
N PRO A 24 2.53 16.54 -29.81
CA PRO A 24 1.59 16.89 -28.76
C PRO A 24 0.40 15.91 -28.77
N SER A 25 0.29 15.09 -27.72
CA SER A 25 -0.89 14.24 -27.52
C SER A 25 -2.10 15.10 -27.16
N GLN A 26 -3.03 15.28 -28.10
CA GLN A 26 -4.36 15.77 -27.81
C GLN A 26 -5.14 14.69 -27.03
N GLY A 27 -5.05 14.74 -25.71
CA GLY A 27 -5.88 13.93 -24.82
C GLY A 27 -7.23 14.60 -24.60
N LEU A 28 -8.24 14.17 -25.35
CA LEU A 28 -9.64 14.45 -25.07
C LEU A 28 -10.00 13.79 -23.72
N PHE A 29 -10.11 14.61 -22.67
CA PHE A 29 -10.71 14.21 -21.40
C PHE A 29 -12.22 13.97 -21.62
N ARG A 30 -12.61 12.71 -21.83
CA ARG A 30 -13.99 12.28 -21.57
C ARG A 30 -14.22 12.31 -20.07
N LEU A 31 -14.72 13.43 -19.56
CA LEU A 31 -15.45 13.48 -18.29
C LEU A 31 -16.61 12.48 -18.41
N LEU A 32 -16.53 11.34 -17.73
CA LEU A 32 -17.72 10.56 -17.43
C LEU A 32 -18.55 11.39 -16.45
N GLN A 33 -19.50 12.14 -17.01
CA GLN A 33 -20.66 12.64 -16.29
C GLN A 33 -21.45 11.41 -15.82
N SER A 34 -21.33 11.05 -14.55
CA SER A 34 -22.22 10.09 -13.93
C SER A 34 -23.64 10.68 -13.89
N SER A 35 -24.58 9.90 -14.41
CA SER A 35 -26.00 10.20 -14.50
C SER A 35 -26.62 10.50 -13.11
N PRO A 36 -27.65 11.37 -13.03
CA PRO A 36 -28.21 11.86 -11.77
C PRO A 36 -29.29 10.95 -11.17
N LEU A 37 -29.12 9.61 -11.20
CA LEU A 37 -30.21 8.68 -10.85
C LEU A 37 -29.99 7.79 -9.62
N ASP A 38 -28.87 7.91 -8.91
CA ASP A 38 -28.64 7.21 -7.63
C ASP A 38 -28.72 8.17 -6.43
N ARG A 39 -29.79 8.96 -6.34
CA ARG A 39 -30.21 9.60 -5.08
C ARG A 39 -31.24 8.73 -4.37
N LEU A 40 -30.77 7.67 -3.72
CA LEU A 40 -31.49 7.04 -2.62
C LEU A 40 -30.90 7.54 -1.29
N PRO A 41 -31.73 8.04 -0.35
CA PRO A 41 -31.26 8.64 0.89
C PRO A 41 -30.88 7.52 1.88
N GLY A 42 -29.61 7.45 2.30
CA GLY A 42 -29.30 6.64 3.48
C GLY A 42 -27.85 6.42 3.90
N HIS A 43 -26.87 6.19 3.02
CA HIS A 43 -25.62 5.57 3.50
C HIS A 43 -24.32 6.02 2.80
N HIS A 44 -24.12 7.33 2.65
CA HIS A 44 -22.79 7.89 2.43
C HIS A 44 -22.49 8.95 3.49
N HIS A 45 -22.26 8.49 4.73
CA HIS A 45 -21.67 9.33 5.77
C HIS A 45 -20.21 9.58 5.39
N THR A 46 -20.00 10.59 4.55
CA THR A 46 -18.68 11.19 4.40
C THR A 46 -18.47 11.97 5.69
N THR A 47 -18.03 11.28 6.75
CA THR A 47 -17.73 11.93 8.03
C THR A 47 -16.69 13.00 7.74
N HIS A 48 -17.04 14.26 7.95
CA HIS A 48 -16.04 15.33 7.89
C HIS A 48 -15.07 15.07 9.04
N PHE A 49 -13.79 14.83 8.73
CA PHE A 49 -12.81 14.45 9.75
C PHE A 49 -12.63 15.54 10.84
N ALA A 50 -12.98 16.79 10.53
CA ALA A 50 -13.12 17.90 11.47
C ALA A 50 -13.98 17.57 12.70
N ASP A 51 -15.09 16.84 12.52
CA ASP A 51 -16.10 16.60 13.56
C ASP A 51 -15.75 15.45 14.50
N LEU A 52 -14.68 14.69 14.21
CA LEU A 52 -14.22 13.57 15.04
C LEU A 52 -13.38 14.11 16.21
N THR A 53 -13.92 14.05 17.42
CA THR A 53 -13.18 14.38 18.67
C THR A 53 -11.93 13.52 18.85
N ASP A 54 -11.97 12.28 18.36
CA ASP A 54 -10.92 11.28 18.54
C ASP A 54 -10.13 11.01 17.24
N PRO A 55 -8.85 10.59 17.36
CA PRO A 55 -8.07 10.16 16.20
C PRO A 55 -8.69 8.95 15.50
N PRO A 56 -8.45 8.76 14.20
CA PRO A 56 -8.94 7.60 13.47
C PRO A 56 -8.33 6.30 14.02
N ASP A 57 -9.17 5.29 14.25
CA ASP A 57 -8.72 3.95 14.62
C ASP A 57 -8.09 3.23 13.42
N LEU A 58 -6.75 3.21 13.40
CA LEU A 58 -5.98 2.53 12.36
C LEU A 58 -6.15 1.01 12.39
N TYR A 59 -6.47 0.44 13.55
CA TYR A 59 -6.42 -0.99 13.84
C TYR A 59 -7.80 -1.63 13.93
N ALA A 60 -8.88 -0.88 13.67
CA ALA A 60 -10.25 -1.37 13.67
C ALA A 60 -10.41 -2.69 12.88
N SER A 61 -9.73 -2.81 11.74
CA SER A 61 -9.77 -4.01 10.90
C SER A 61 -9.08 -5.26 11.51
N ILE A 62 -8.12 -5.05 12.41
CA ILE A 62 -7.42 -6.13 13.13
C ILE A 62 -8.16 -6.49 14.42
N ALA A 63 -8.74 -5.51 15.10
CA ALA A 63 -9.54 -5.74 16.30
C ALA A 63 -10.84 -6.50 15.99
N ALA A 64 -11.41 -6.29 14.80
CA ALA A 64 -12.53 -7.07 14.32
C ALA A 64 -12.11 -8.50 13.95
N ALA A 65 -13.00 -9.47 14.19
CA ALA A 65 -12.78 -10.84 13.75
C ALA A 65 -12.58 -10.91 12.22
N ALA A 66 -11.55 -11.64 11.79
CA ALA A 66 -11.35 -11.93 10.38
C ALA A 66 -12.53 -12.78 9.88
N SER A 67 -13.14 -12.40 8.76
CA SER A 67 -14.22 -13.17 8.16
C SER A 67 -13.66 -14.35 7.36
N ASP A 68 -14.39 -15.44 7.28
CA ASP A 68 -14.14 -16.51 6.31
C ASP A 68 -14.66 -16.12 4.91
N PRO A 69 -14.22 -16.82 3.84
CA PRO A 69 -14.80 -16.67 2.51
C PRO A 69 -16.31 -16.95 2.52
N PRO A 70 -17.09 -16.29 1.65
CA PRO A 70 -18.52 -16.56 1.56
C PRO A 70 -18.77 -18.00 1.10
N GLU A 71 -19.90 -18.58 1.52
CA GLU A 71 -20.28 -19.96 1.17
C GLU A 71 -20.34 -20.18 -0.36
N SER A 72 -20.73 -19.15 -1.12
CA SER A 72 -20.72 -19.19 -2.59
C SER A 72 -19.35 -19.46 -3.20
N ASP A 73 -18.27 -19.10 -2.49
CA ASP A 73 -16.89 -19.35 -2.93
C ASP A 73 -16.40 -20.76 -2.53
N MET A 74 -17.08 -21.46 -1.62
CA MET A 74 -16.63 -22.77 -1.10
C MET A 74 -16.87 -23.91 -2.08
N HIS A 75 -17.83 -23.78 -3.00
CA HIS A 75 -18.19 -24.82 -3.97
C HIS A 75 -18.23 -24.28 -5.41
N PRO A 76 -17.09 -23.85 -5.97
CA PRO A 76 -17.02 -23.39 -7.34
C PRO A 76 -17.11 -24.56 -8.33
N SER A 77 -17.56 -24.29 -9.55
CA SER A 77 -17.58 -25.30 -10.63
C SER A 77 -16.18 -25.76 -11.05
N ASP A 78 -15.17 -24.90 -10.86
CA ASP A 78 -13.77 -25.21 -11.13
C ASP A 78 -13.10 -25.74 -9.86
N ALA A 79 -12.67 -27.00 -9.90
CA ALA A 79 -12.03 -27.66 -8.77
C ALA A 79 -10.76 -26.92 -8.29
N ASP A 80 -10.02 -26.29 -9.20
CA ASP A 80 -8.82 -25.51 -8.85
C ASP A 80 -9.14 -24.27 -8.00
N LEU A 81 -10.37 -23.76 -8.07
CA LEU A 81 -10.80 -22.59 -7.31
C LEU A 81 -11.42 -22.96 -5.96
N THR A 82 -11.49 -24.24 -5.61
CA THR A 82 -12.02 -24.68 -4.32
C THR A 82 -11.10 -24.19 -3.19
N PRO A 83 -11.59 -23.35 -2.27
CA PRO A 83 -10.83 -22.93 -1.10
C PRO A 83 -10.43 -24.11 -0.23
N HIS A 84 -9.18 -24.11 0.22
CA HIS A 84 -8.71 -25.01 1.26
C HIS A 84 -8.04 -24.20 2.38
N GLU A 85 -8.15 -24.71 3.60
CA GLU A 85 -7.42 -24.17 4.73
C GLU A 85 -5.94 -24.60 4.65
N GLN A 86 -5.06 -23.70 5.05
CA GLN A 86 -3.65 -24.01 5.27
C GLN A 86 -3.24 -23.61 6.68
N ASP A 87 -2.21 -24.27 7.20
CA ASP A 87 -1.65 -23.94 8.50
C ASP A 87 -1.00 -22.56 8.50
N LEU A 88 -1.22 -21.83 9.59
CA LEU A 88 -0.51 -20.58 9.86
C LEU A 88 0.94 -20.88 10.24
N ARG A 89 1.83 -19.90 10.02
CA ARG A 89 3.24 -20.05 10.42
C ARG A 89 3.40 -20.23 11.93
N PHE A 90 2.51 -19.61 12.70
CA PHE A 90 2.43 -19.69 14.16
C PHE A 90 1.06 -19.18 14.63
N THR A 91 0.72 -19.44 15.90
CA THR A 91 -0.54 -18.98 16.51
C THR A 91 -0.60 -17.46 16.57
N GLY A 92 -1.64 -16.87 15.97
CA GLY A 92 -1.83 -15.42 15.93
C GLY A 92 -1.16 -14.71 14.74
N ASP A 93 -0.67 -15.44 13.75
CA ASP A 93 -0.16 -14.85 12.50
C ASP A 93 -1.28 -14.17 11.71
N LEU A 94 -1.28 -12.83 11.72
CA LEU A 94 -2.25 -12.00 11.00
C LEU A 94 -1.96 -11.88 9.50
N TYR A 95 -0.76 -12.28 9.08
CA TYR A 95 -0.32 -12.12 7.69
C TYR A 95 -0.72 -13.32 6.85
N THR A 96 -0.41 -14.55 7.29
CA THR A 96 -0.64 -15.75 6.47
C THR A 96 -2.13 -15.94 6.19
N PRO A 97 -2.54 -16.10 4.91
CA PRO A 97 -3.94 -16.35 4.59
C PRO A 97 -4.33 -17.73 5.10
N LYS A 98 -5.38 -17.81 5.93
CA LYS A 98 -5.94 -19.09 6.38
C LYS A 98 -6.51 -19.90 5.20
N TRP A 99 -7.22 -19.20 4.30
CA TRP A 99 -7.83 -19.80 3.11
C TRP A 99 -7.04 -19.45 1.86
N VAL A 100 -6.77 -20.45 1.04
CA VAL A 100 -6.08 -20.34 -0.24
C VAL A 100 -6.83 -21.12 -1.31
N ARG A 101 -6.74 -20.65 -2.56
CA ARG A 101 -7.30 -21.34 -3.73
C ARG A 101 -6.46 -21.08 -4.97
N GLY A 102 -6.72 -21.82 -6.04
CA GLY A 102 -6.02 -21.68 -7.31
C GLY A 102 -4.60 -22.25 -7.28
N HIS A 103 -4.01 -22.36 -8.48
CA HIS A 103 -2.67 -22.90 -8.66
C HIS A 103 -1.78 -21.95 -9.47
N GLY A 104 -0.46 -22.08 -9.26
CA GLY A 104 0.57 -21.33 -9.98
C GLY A 104 0.34 -19.81 -9.93
N ASN A 105 0.16 -19.22 -11.11
CA ASN A 105 0.02 -17.76 -11.27
C ASN A 105 -1.34 -17.23 -10.82
N LYS A 106 -2.34 -18.10 -10.69
CA LYS A 106 -3.71 -17.78 -10.26
C LYS A 106 -3.93 -18.10 -8.79
N ARG A 107 -2.88 -18.44 -8.03
CA ARG A 107 -3.01 -18.72 -6.60
C ARG A 107 -3.43 -17.44 -5.86
N GLU A 108 -4.48 -17.56 -5.07
CA GLU A 108 -5.06 -16.47 -4.30
C GLU A 108 -5.07 -16.81 -2.81
N GLY A 109 -4.93 -15.78 -1.98
CA GLY A 109 -5.13 -15.84 -0.54
C GLY A 109 -6.32 -14.98 -0.14
N TRP A 110 -7.13 -15.47 0.80
CA TRP A 110 -8.25 -14.72 1.35
C TRP A 110 -7.79 -13.73 2.42
N CYS A 111 -8.23 -12.48 2.31
CA CYS A 111 -8.06 -11.47 3.35
C CYS A 111 -9.39 -11.24 4.09
N GLY A 112 -9.53 -11.83 5.28
CA GLY A 112 -10.70 -11.63 6.15
C GLY A 112 -10.71 -10.33 6.97
N LEU A 113 -9.61 -9.57 6.94
CA LEU A 113 -9.51 -8.26 7.60
C LEU A 113 -10.23 -7.17 6.77
N CYS A 114 -10.31 -7.36 5.45
CA CYS A 114 -11.11 -6.52 4.57
C CYS A 114 -12.60 -6.65 4.92
N LYS A 115 -13.36 -5.54 4.76
CA LYS A 115 -14.81 -5.51 4.95
C LYS A 115 -15.48 -4.96 3.68
N PRO A 116 -16.16 -5.80 2.88
CA PRO A 116 -16.19 -7.27 2.96
C PRO A 116 -14.82 -7.89 2.67
N GLY A 117 -14.62 -9.16 3.07
CA GLY A 117 -13.39 -9.90 2.78
C GLY A 117 -13.16 -10.09 1.28
N ARG A 118 -11.93 -10.40 0.87
CA ARG A 118 -11.56 -10.51 -0.55
C ARG A 118 -10.46 -11.52 -0.85
N TRP A 119 -10.55 -12.14 -2.02
CA TRP A 119 -9.46 -12.93 -2.61
C TRP A 119 -8.44 -12.01 -3.27
N LEU A 120 -7.17 -12.24 -3.00
CA LEU A 120 -6.07 -11.46 -3.57
C LEU A 120 -5.01 -12.38 -4.15
N VAL A 121 -4.58 -12.05 -5.37
CA VAL A 121 -3.54 -12.79 -6.08
C VAL A 121 -2.22 -12.70 -5.33
N LEU A 122 -1.59 -13.85 -5.13
CA LEU A 122 -0.30 -13.95 -4.42
C LEU A 122 0.87 -13.59 -5.33
N LYS A 123 0.85 -14.03 -6.59
CA LYS A 123 1.98 -13.87 -7.52
C LYS A 123 2.38 -12.41 -7.78
N ASN A 124 1.41 -11.50 -7.89
CA ASN A 124 1.66 -10.08 -8.14
C ASN A 124 1.78 -9.27 -6.84
N SER A 125 1.95 -9.94 -5.69
CA SER A 125 2.06 -9.33 -4.37
C SER A 125 0.83 -8.50 -3.93
N ALA A 126 -0.32 -8.63 -4.59
CA ALA A 126 -1.53 -7.89 -4.20
C ALA A 126 -1.94 -8.17 -2.74
N PHE A 127 -1.84 -9.44 -2.32
CA PHE A 127 -2.08 -9.83 -0.93
C PHE A 127 -1.12 -9.14 0.06
N TRP A 128 0.17 -9.06 -0.29
CA TRP A 128 1.18 -8.40 0.55
C TRP A 128 0.91 -6.90 0.69
N TYR A 129 0.61 -6.22 -0.43
CA TYR A 129 0.30 -4.79 -0.45
C TYR A 129 -0.92 -4.48 0.41
N ASP A 130 -1.97 -5.29 0.31
CA ASP A 130 -3.17 -5.14 1.12
C ASP A 130 -2.88 -5.29 2.62
N LYS A 131 -2.31 -6.44 3.02
CA LYS A 131 -1.97 -6.71 4.42
C LYS A 131 -1.10 -5.61 5.01
N SER A 132 -0.08 -5.18 4.27
CA SER A 132 0.89 -4.20 4.78
C SER A 132 0.32 -2.79 4.83
N PHE A 133 -0.37 -2.31 3.79
CA PHE A 133 -0.70 -0.88 3.65
C PHE A 133 -2.16 -0.52 3.92
N THR A 134 -3.05 -1.51 3.94
CA THR A 134 -4.45 -1.33 4.33
C THR A 134 -4.68 -1.75 5.77
N HIS A 135 -4.11 -2.89 6.18
CA HIS A 135 -4.30 -3.44 7.52
C HIS A 135 -3.13 -3.20 8.47
N GLY A 136 -1.98 -2.78 7.97
CA GLY A 136 -0.82 -2.51 8.82
C GLY A 136 -0.20 -3.76 9.42
N VAL A 137 -0.23 -4.89 8.70
CA VAL A 137 0.35 -6.16 9.12
C VAL A 137 1.71 -6.37 8.47
N SER A 138 2.72 -6.68 9.27
CA SER A 138 4.08 -6.99 8.81
C SER A 138 4.15 -8.40 8.23
N ALA A 139 4.65 -8.52 7.00
CA ALA A 139 4.92 -9.82 6.38
C ALA A 139 5.98 -10.62 7.13
N ALA A 140 7.00 -9.94 7.66
CA ALA A 140 8.13 -10.58 8.34
C ALA A 140 7.71 -11.17 9.70
N THR A 141 6.97 -10.40 10.50
CA THR A 141 6.62 -10.81 11.87
C THR A 141 5.23 -11.44 11.97
N GLY A 142 4.37 -11.29 10.96
CA GLY A 142 2.97 -11.71 11.02
C GLY A 142 2.11 -10.88 11.99
N ALA A 143 2.67 -9.85 12.62
CA ALA A 143 1.99 -9.00 13.59
C ALA A 143 1.67 -7.62 13.02
N ALA A 144 0.78 -6.89 13.69
CA ALA A 144 0.50 -5.50 13.36
C ALA A 144 1.75 -4.61 13.57
N PHE A 145 1.93 -3.61 12.72
CA PHE A 145 2.92 -2.56 12.95
C PHE A 145 2.60 -1.79 14.22
N ALA A 146 3.64 -1.37 14.94
CA ALA A 146 3.48 -0.50 16.10
C ALA A 146 2.69 0.77 15.76
N GLY A 147 1.77 1.13 16.64
CA GLY A 147 0.99 2.36 16.55
C GLY A 147 1.80 3.61 16.87
N PRO A 148 1.22 4.80 16.63
CA PRO A 148 1.83 6.05 17.06
C PRO A 148 1.96 6.11 18.58
N ARG A 149 3.06 6.69 19.07
CA ARG A 149 3.25 6.90 20.52
C ARG A 149 2.32 7.97 21.07
N GLU A 150 2.10 8.99 20.26
CA GLU A 150 1.24 10.13 20.55
C GLU A 150 0.47 10.48 19.28
N THR A 151 -0.73 11.03 19.41
CA THR A 151 -1.54 11.50 18.29
C THR A 151 -1.97 12.94 18.53
N ARG A 152 -1.93 13.76 17.48
CA ARG A 152 -2.35 15.17 17.53
C ARG A 152 -3.04 15.58 16.23
N ARG A 153 -3.78 16.68 16.27
CA ARG A 153 -4.19 17.39 15.05
C ARG A 153 -3.03 18.22 14.50
N THR A 154 -2.91 18.31 13.18
CA THR A 154 -1.89 19.13 12.53
C THR A 154 -2.12 20.61 12.86
N GLU A 155 -1.05 21.33 13.17
CA GLU A 155 -1.11 22.76 13.45
C GLU A 155 -1.64 23.53 12.22
N GLY A 156 -2.74 24.26 12.38
CA GLY A 156 -3.40 24.99 11.29
C GLY A 156 -4.26 24.13 10.36
N ASN A 157 -4.36 22.80 10.56
CA ASN A 157 -5.30 21.95 9.82
C ASN A 157 -5.95 20.90 10.75
N LEU A 158 -7.17 21.23 11.20
CA LEU A 158 -7.93 20.40 12.12
C LEU A 158 -8.47 19.10 11.49
N ASP A 159 -8.49 18.96 10.17
CA ASP A 159 -8.96 17.74 9.48
C ASP A 159 -7.89 16.64 9.41
N VAL A 160 -6.64 16.96 9.72
CA VAL A 160 -5.52 16.02 9.59
C VAL A 160 -5.02 15.61 10.96
N TRP A 161 -5.05 14.30 11.21
CA TRP A 161 -4.42 13.69 12.37
C TRP A 161 -3.01 13.21 12.02
N GLU A 162 -2.07 13.49 12.91
CA GLU A 162 -0.70 13.02 12.88
C GLU A 162 -0.42 12.12 14.08
N GLY A 163 0.48 11.16 13.88
CA GLY A 163 1.02 10.30 14.92
C GLY A 163 2.53 10.47 15.06
N LEU A 164 3.05 10.36 16.28
CA LEU A 164 4.49 10.37 16.56
C LEU A 164 5.05 8.96 16.38
N CYS A 165 5.95 8.77 15.41
CA CYS A 165 6.62 7.49 15.19
C CYS A 165 7.65 7.21 16.29
N GLY A 166 7.53 6.06 16.95
CA GLY A 166 8.47 5.65 17.98
C GLY A 166 9.88 5.28 17.46
N GLY A 167 10.01 4.98 16.17
CA GLY A 167 11.29 4.62 15.55
C GLY A 167 12.14 5.83 15.15
N CYS A 168 11.58 6.77 14.36
CA CYS A 168 12.32 7.95 13.92
C CYS A 168 12.11 9.19 14.80
N GLY A 169 10.95 9.29 15.47
CA GLY A 169 10.55 10.48 16.24
C GLY A 169 9.87 11.57 15.40
N ASP A 170 9.46 11.27 14.16
CA ASP A 170 8.77 12.22 13.29
C ASP A 170 7.25 12.13 13.47
N TRP A 171 6.56 13.26 13.25
CA TRP A 171 5.11 13.31 13.14
C TRP A 171 4.68 12.92 11.72
N VAL A 172 3.81 11.93 11.61
CA VAL A 172 3.39 11.34 10.33
C VAL A 172 1.87 11.37 10.23
N PRO A 173 1.28 11.80 9.10
CA PRO A 173 -0.16 11.76 8.90
C PRO A 173 -0.71 10.34 9.06
N LEU A 174 -1.78 10.18 9.84
CA LEU A 174 -2.41 8.90 10.11
C LEU A 174 -3.13 8.37 8.87
N VAL A 175 -4.06 9.17 8.33
CA VAL A 175 -4.88 8.84 7.17
C VAL A 175 -4.63 9.83 6.04
N SER A 176 -4.86 9.39 4.80
CA SER A 176 -4.92 10.31 3.67
C SER A 176 -6.36 10.76 3.47
N SER A 177 -6.59 12.08 3.37
CA SER A 177 -7.92 12.65 3.14
C SER A 177 -8.61 12.18 1.86
N LYS A 178 -7.89 11.54 0.93
CA LYS A 178 -8.41 11.14 -0.40
C LYS A 178 -8.35 9.64 -0.71
N LYS A 179 -7.71 8.80 0.11
CA LYS A 179 -7.47 7.38 -0.21
C LYS A 179 -7.77 6.43 0.95
N LYS A 180 -8.32 5.24 0.63
CA LYS A 180 -8.65 4.13 1.56
C LYS A 180 -7.45 3.45 2.25
N GLY A 181 -6.28 4.09 2.27
CA GLY A 181 -5.05 3.50 2.82
C GLY A 181 -4.35 4.46 3.76
N THR A 182 -3.95 3.97 4.93
CA THR A 182 -3.33 4.79 5.97
C THR A 182 -1.93 5.23 5.50
N THR A 183 -1.62 6.51 5.69
CA THR A 183 -0.26 7.01 5.42
C THR A 183 0.70 6.48 6.49
N TRP A 184 0.18 6.25 7.69
CA TRP A 184 0.88 5.60 8.78
C TRP A 184 1.51 4.26 8.40
N PHE A 185 0.76 3.32 7.83
CA PHE A 185 1.29 1.98 7.55
C PHE A 185 2.38 1.97 6.48
N ARG A 186 2.31 2.88 5.50
CA ARG A 186 3.41 3.07 4.54
C ARG A 186 4.69 3.57 5.21
N HIS A 187 4.56 4.46 6.19
CA HIS A 187 5.68 4.91 6.99
C HIS A 187 6.22 3.78 7.88
N ALA A 188 5.34 3.12 8.64
CA ALA A 188 5.68 2.03 9.54
C ALA A 188 6.41 0.89 8.81
N TYR A 189 5.95 0.51 7.62
CA TYR A 189 6.65 -0.47 6.79
C TYR A 189 8.10 -0.05 6.54
N LYS A 190 8.36 1.18 6.10
CA LYS A 190 9.74 1.63 5.82
C LYS A 190 10.58 1.84 7.09
N CYS A 191 9.98 2.38 8.14
CA CYS A 191 10.71 2.81 9.34
C CYS A 191 10.92 1.67 10.35
N HIS A 192 9.93 0.79 10.53
CA HIS A 192 9.99 -0.28 11.53
C HIS A 192 10.72 -1.52 11.02
N THR A 193 10.73 -1.75 9.69
CA THR A 193 11.50 -2.86 9.10
C THR A 193 12.96 -2.50 8.85
N HIS A 194 13.28 -1.21 8.73
CA HIS A 194 14.64 -0.69 8.61
C HIS A 194 14.90 0.37 9.68
N PRO A 195 15.05 -0.03 10.96
CA PRO A 195 15.42 0.91 12.01
C PRO A 195 16.76 1.55 11.62
N LYS A 196 16.75 2.86 11.37
CA LYS A 196 18.01 3.60 11.33
C LYS A 196 18.56 3.56 12.74
N VAL A 197 19.73 2.97 12.92
CA VAL A 197 20.49 3.09 14.17
C VAL A 197 20.66 4.60 14.39
N LYS A 198 19.93 5.16 15.36
CA LYS A 198 19.94 6.59 15.63
C LYS A 198 21.16 6.88 16.48
N ASP A 199 22.17 7.47 15.85
CA ASP A 199 23.27 8.14 16.53
C ASP A 199 22.73 9.16 17.55
N THR A 200 23.16 8.95 18.79
CA THR A 200 23.41 9.88 19.92
C THR A 200 22.39 11.01 20.23
N PRO A 201 22.03 11.24 21.52
CA PRO A 201 20.99 12.22 21.91
C PRO A 201 21.36 13.66 21.52
N LYS A 202 20.50 14.31 20.73
CA LYS A 202 20.61 15.74 20.43
C LYS A 202 20.19 16.55 21.67
N ARG A 203 21.19 17.03 22.42
CA ARG A 203 21.04 17.88 23.61
C ARG A 203 20.25 19.14 23.24
N ARG A 204 19.11 19.34 23.90
CA ARG A 204 18.28 20.55 23.85
C ARG A 204 19.13 21.74 24.31
N ARG A 205 19.22 22.79 23.49
CA ARG A 205 19.79 24.08 23.91
C ARG A 205 18.60 24.94 24.36
N GLU A 206 18.46 25.06 25.67
CA GLU A 206 17.57 26.07 26.26
C GLU A 206 18.28 27.43 26.12
N ALA A 207 17.57 28.42 25.59
CA ALA A 207 18.03 29.79 25.55
C ALA A 207 17.21 30.57 26.58
N SER A 208 17.90 30.99 27.64
CA SER A 208 17.53 32.09 28.53
C SER A 208 17.58 33.42 27.81
#